data_AF-A0A953QX02-F1
#
_entry.id   AF-A0A953QX02-F1
#
_cell.length_a   1.000
_cell.length_b   1.000
_cell.length_c   1.000
_cell.angle_alpha   90.00
_cell.angle_beta   90.00
_cell.angle_gamma   90.00
#
_symmetry.space_group_name_H-M   'P 1'
#
loop_
_entity.id
_entity.type
_entity.pdbx_description
1 polymer ?
#
loop_
_entity_poly.entity_id
_entity_poly.type
_entity_poly.pdbx_seq_one_letter_code
_entity_poly.pdbx_strand_id
1 'polypeptide(L)'
;MTEIRQTIERFLEASQQPVLSEPGEELLAISSANFALDVRHGSLVLQAWNERRNLVRRVTGIVEETKGKLVLRIQRFAKRAGTLALIDLRRPSGQDAALRSGRLEFREQFGRFLRRQFPLYKVAELTTEADLEHSLSPAYPRALLRKGTAAWAAIGAAPDAFHAEGVLTFGLIWLDYLRNRQPELVIQGLVLYLPAGREKTTCLRLLFLDPGVAQFTAFVYGEDGGEDRVDLRDYGNLDTRLEPCRRSVPSELDGLVETVLETPGVEAIERSDGERSLRVHGIEFARTAGAELVFGMERKRAARPSNPGEVLRLASELARLRSPDARDRLNPLYLRNPEAWLESQVRSRIEQLDAPLLPSPVYGQVPAFAAADRGVLDLVAVDSSGRLTVIELKASQDIHLPLQALDYWMRVKWHLDRREFSARGYFPGIELRTETPRLLLVSPALDFHPSNEGVLRYFLPAIPVERIGVGVNWRKELKVMFRSTPACPPKFTGTFEKPSRR
;
A
#
# COMPACT_ATOMS: atom_id res chain seq x y z
N MET A 1 40.89 26.53 3.57
CA MET A 1 39.89 27.21 2.70
C MET A 1 40.04 26.84 1.24
N THR A 2 41.25 26.98 0.67
CA THR A 2 41.57 26.55 -0.70
C THR A 2 41.22 25.07 -0.93
N GLU A 3 41.54 24.22 0.03
CA GLU A 3 41.22 22.79 0.00
C GLU A 3 39.69 22.52 -0.07
N ILE A 4 38.88 23.19 0.76
CA ILE A 4 37.42 23.04 0.74
C ILE A 4 36.85 23.48 -0.61
N ARG A 5 37.37 24.60 -1.16
CA ARG A 5 36.96 25.10 -2.47
C ARG A 5 37.26 24.10 -3.58
N GLN A 6 38.49 23.58 -3.62
CA GLN A 6 38.91 22.58 -4.60
C GLN A 6 38.07 21.30 -4.50
N THR A 7 37.73 20.86 -3.29
CA THR A 7 36.86 19.68 -3.12
C THR A 7 35.45 19.92 -3.67
N ILE A 8 34.88 21.11 -3.46
CA ILE A 8 33.55 21.47 -4.00
C ILE A 8 33.60 21.51 -5.53
N GLU A 9 34.59 22.20 -6.11
CA GLU A 9 34.77 22.31 -7.57
C GLU A 9 34.94 20.92 -8.20
N ARG A 10 35.83 20.09 -7.63
CA ARG A 10 36.05 18.70 -8.07
C ARG A 10 34.79 17.85 -8.00
N PHE A 11 34.00 17.98 -6.95
CA PHE A 11 32.73 17.25 -6.81
C PHE A 11 31.75 17.64 -7.92
N LEU A 12 31.59 18.94 -8.19
CA LEU A 12 30.69 19.44 -9.23
C LEU A 12 31.13 19.04 -10.64
N GLU A 13 32.44 19.10 -10.93
CA GLU A 13 33.00 18.63 -12.22
C GLU A 13 32.76 17.14 -12.46
N ALA A 14 32.81 16.32 -11.41
CA ALA A 14 32.58 14.88 -11.50
C ALA A 14 31.09 14.47 -11.46
N SER A 15 30.19 15.42 -11.21
CA SER A 15 28.75 15.18 -11.08
C SER A 15 28.05 15.28 -12.43
N GLN A 16 27.13 14.36 -12.72
CA GLN A 16 26.34 14.44 -13.96
C GLN A 16 25.03 15.19 -13.78
N GLN A 17 24.42 15.08 -12.59
CA GLN A 17 23.18 15.78 -12.26
C GLN A 17 23.28 16.37 -10.83
N PRO A 18 24.13 17.41 -10.63
CA PRO A 18 24.33 17.99 -9.32
C PRO A 18 23.11 18.80 -8.86
N VAL A 19 22.71 18.56 -7.62
CA VAL A 19 21.71 19.36 -6.91
C VAL A 19 22.27 19.78 -5.55
N LEU A 20 21.78 20.91 -5.05
CA LEU A 20 22.05 21.40 -3.72
C LEU A 20 20.83 21.16 -2.82
N SER A 21 21.08 20.59 -1.65
CA SER A 21 20.10 20.29 -0.61
C SER A 21 20.48 21.04 0.67
N GLU A 22 19.59 21.90 1.17
CA GLU A 22 19.65 22.39 2.54
C GLU A 22 18.49 21.75 3.32
N PRO A 23 18.72 21.19 4.53
CA PRO A 23 17.66 20.53 5.29
C PRO A 23 16.42 21.43 5.48
N GLY A 24 15.27 20.95 5.02
CA GLY A 24 13.97 21.65 5.10
C GLY A 24 13.63 22.53 3.89
N GLU A 25 14.49 22.55 2.87
CA GLU A 25 14.37 23.38 1.68
C GLU A 25 14.29 22.52 0.42
N GLU A 26 13.65 23.04 -0.64
CA GLU A 26 13.57 22.40 -1.97
C GLU A 26 14.97 22.01 -2.48
N LEU A 27 15.08 21.02 -3.37
CA LEU A 27 16.34 20.75 -4.08
C LEU A 27 16.61 21.83 -5.13
N LEU A 28 17.82 22.39 -5.17
CA LEU A 28 18.24 23.36 -6.18
C LEU A 28 19.09 22.67 -7.24
N ALA A 29 18.64 22.57 -8.48
CA ALA A 29 19.47 22.06 -9.58
C ALA A 29 20.67 22.99 -9.83
N ILE A 30 21.88 22.44 -9.84
CA ILE A 30 23.12 23.22 -9.95
C ILE A 30 23.66 23.14 -11.38
N SER A 31 24.08 24.29 -11.88
CA SER A 31 24.75 24.50 -13.15
C SER A 31 25.77 25.64 -13.02
N SER A 32 26.63 25.81 -14.02
CA SER A 32 27.57 26.94 -14.07
C SER A 32 26.88 28.31 -14.11
N ALA A 33 25.62 28.37 -14.54
CA ALA A 33 24.88 29.63 -14.67
C ALA A 33 24.20 30.08 -13.37
N ASN A 34 24.08 29.20 -12.37
CA ASN A 34 23.27 29.46 -11.18
C ASN A 34 23.94 29.08 -9.86
N PHE A 35 25.27 28.97 -9.88
CA PHE A 35 26.11 28.66 -8.73
C PHE A 35 27.40 29.47 -8.78
N ALA A 36 27.81 30.01 -7.64
CA ALA A 36 29.05 30.74 -7.47
C ALA A 36 29.71 30.39 -6.13
N LEU A 37 31.04 30.37 -6.14
CA LEU A 37 31.85 30.10 -4.96
C LEU A 37 32.93 31.18 -4.82
N ASP A 38 32.67 32.13 -3.93
CA ASP A 38 33.51 33.31 -3.73
C ASP A 38 34.31 33.22 -2.43
N VAL A 39 35.49 33.83 -2.41
CA VAL A 39 36.22 34.11 -1.16
C VAL A 39 36.02 35.57 -0.80
N ARG A 40 35.25 35.85 0.26
CA ARG A 40 34.99 37.22 0.75
C ARG A 40 35.50 37.35 2.19
N HIS A 41 36.35 38.34 2.45
CA HIS A 41 36.89 38.65 3.79
C HIS A 41 37.41 37.41 4.56
N GLY A 42 38.22 36.57 3.90
CA GLY A 42 38.77 35.36 4.51
C GLY A 42 37.73 34.27 4.81
N SER A 43 36.59 34.28 4.12
CA SER A 43 35.52 33.29 4.26
C SER A 43 35.10 32.74 2.90
N LEU A 44 34.91 31.42 2.80
CA LEU A 44 34.36 30.80 1.61
C LEU A 44 32.83 30.95 1.62
N VAL A 45 32.27 31.58 0.59
CA VAL A 45 30.85 31.85 0.44
C VAL A 45 30.34 31.07 -0.77
N LEU A 46 29.38 30.19 -0.53
CA LEU A 46 28.65 29.46 -1.55
C LEU A 46 27.35 30.21 -1.82
N GLN A 47 27.10 30.52 -3.08
CA GLN A 47 25.85 31.11 -3.56
C GLN A 47 25.24 30.22 -4.64
N ALA A 48 23.93 30.00 -4.56
CA ALA A 48 23.18 29.27 -5.57
C ALA A 48 21.78 29.86 -5.73
N TRP A 49 21.26 29.97 -6.94
CA TRP A 49 19.98 30.66 -7.19
C TRP A 49 19.12 29.96 -8.25
N ASN A 50 17.84 30.26 -8.22
CA ASN A 50 16.88 29.95 -9.28
C ASN A 50 15.83 31.08 -9.33
N GLU A 51 14.78 30.91 -10.14
CA GLU A 51 13.71 31.92 -10.27
C GLU A 51 12.95 32.18 -8.95
N ARG A 52 12.93 31.21 -8.04
CA ARG A 52 12.14 31.24 -6.80
C ARG A 52 12.94 31.69 -5.57
N ARG A 53 14.26 31.47 -5.54
CA ARG A 53 15.10 31.76 -4.37
C ARG A 53 16.57 32.01 -4.71
N ASN A 54 17.22 32.80 -3.86
CA ASN A 54 18.67 33.01 -3.84
C ASN A 54 19.24 32.56 -2.49
N LEU A 55 20.09 31.53 -2.51
CA LEU A 55 20.70 30.93 -1.34
C LEU A 55 22.16 31.40 -1.21
N VAL A 56 22.50 32.02 -0.08
CA VAL A 56 23.89 32.40 0.25
C VAL A 56 24.28 31.79 1.58
N ARG A 57 25.37 31.03 1.63
CA ARG A 57 25.86 30.34 2.84
C ARG A 57 27.37 30.46 2.99
N ARG A 58 27.85 30.74 4.20
CA ARG A 58 29.30 30.69 4.51
C ARG A 58 29.68 29.25 4.79
N VAL A 59 30.62 28.70 4.03
CA VAL A 59 31.14 27.34 4.21
C VAL A 59 32.28 27.38 5.24
N THR A 60 32.19 26.52 6.25
CA THR A 60 33.12 26.46 7.40
C THR A 60 33.91 25.15 7.46
N GLY A 61 33.47 24.11 6.77
CA GLY A 61 34.16 22.81 6.75
C GLY A 61 33.43 21.79 5.89
N ILE A 62 34.05 20.61 5.75
CA ILE A 62 33.45 19.42 5.14
C ILE A 62 33.10 18.45 6.26
N VAL A 63 31.90 17.87 6.20
CA VAL A 63 31.38 16.90 7.16
C VAL A 63 31.50 15.48 6.61
N GLU A 64 31.21 15.30 5.33
CA GLU A 64 31.18 13.98 4.68
C GLU A 64 31.50 14.16 3.19
N GLU A 65 32.35 13.32 2.63
CA GLU A 65 32.63 13.25 1.19
C GLU A 65 32.47 11.80 0.72
N THR A 66 31.57 11.59 -0.23
CA THR A 66 31.39 10.33 -0.93
C THR A 66 31.32 10.59 -2.42
N LYS A 67 31.36 9.51 -3.22
CA LYS A 67 31.24 9.60 -4.67
C LYS A 67 29.94 10.28 -5.15
N GLY A 68 28.84 10.27 -4.39
CA GLY A 68 27.56 10.85 -4.84
C GLY A 68 27.02 11.97 -3.96
N LYS A 69 27.75 12.35 -2.91
CA LYS A 69 27.29 13.31 -1.91
C LYS A 69 28.47 13.98 -1.21
N LEU A 70 28.45 15.30 -1.13
CA LEU A 70 29.39 16.13 -0.38
C LEU A 70 28.61 16.98 0.64
N VAL A 71 28.79 16.72 1.93
CA VAL A 71 28.13 17.47 3.02
C VAL A 71 29.09 18.52 3.57
N LEU A 72 28.64 19.76 3.57
CA LEU A 72 29.36 20.93 4.03
C LEU A 72 28.80 21.41 5.36
N ARG A 73 29.67 21.83 6.26
CA ARG A 73 29.31 22.59 7.46
C ARG A 73 29.18 24.05 7.06
N ILE A 74 28.02 24.65 7.30
CA ILE A 74 27.72 26.02 6.89
C ILE A 74 27.32 26.89 8.09
N GLN A 75 27.42 28.20 7.88
CA GLN A 75 26.85 29.21 8.75
C GLN A 75 25.79 29.98 7.96
N ARG A 76 24.56 29.96 8.47
CA ARG A 76 23.41 30.71 7.96
C ARG A 76 23.48 32.18 8.38
N PHE A 77 22.60 33.00 7.82
CA PHE A 77 22.38 34.38 8.30
C PHE A 77 22.09 34.38 9.81
N ALA A 78 22.55 35.41 10.53
CA ALA A 78 22.55 35.47 12.00
C ALA A 78 23.43 34.41 12.72
N LYS A 79 24.52 33.95 12.08
CA LYS A 79 25.56 33.09 12.67
C LYS A 79 25.11 31.69 13.12
N ARG A 80 23.91 31.23 12.76
CA ARG A 80 23.41 29.88 13.09
C ARG A 80 24.16 28.81 12.29
N ALA A 81 24.69 27.80 12.97
CA ALA A 81 25.34 26.65 12.32
C ALA A 81 24.31 25.75 11.62
N GLY A 82 24.72 25.10 10.55
CA GLY A 82 23.90 24.13 9.81
C GLY A 82 24.74 23.28 8.86
N THR A 83 24.06 22.45 8.07
CA THR A 83 24.67 21.65 7.02
C THR A 83 24.01 21.93 5.66
N LEU A 84 24.78 21.72 4.59
CA LEU A 84 24.35 21.85 3.20
C LEU A 84 25.01 20.75 2.40
N ALA A 85 24.27 20.06 1.54
CA ALA A 85 24.79 18.96 0.76
C ALA A 85 24.75 19.27 -0.74
N LEU A 86 25.82 18.93 -1.45
CA LEU A 86 25.84 18.79 -2.90
C LEU A 86 25.68 17.30 -3.22
N ILE A 87 24.77 16.96 -4.13
CA ILE A 87 24.31 15.59 -4.39
C ILE A 87 24.28 15.35 -5.90
N ASP A 88 24.81 14.23 -6.39
CA ASP A 88 24.68 13.81 -7.79
C ASP A 88 23.53 12.79 -7.94
N LEU A 89 22.40 13.21 -8.51
CA LEU A 89 21.18 12.38 -8.61
C LEU A 89 21.33 11.15 -9.52
N ARG A 90 22.34 11.13 -10.39
CA ARG A 90 22.61 9.96 -11.24
C ARG A 90 23.28 8.80 -10.50
N ARG A 91 23.74 9.02 -9.27
CA ARG A 91 24.37 7.98 -8.45
C ARG A 91 23.35 7.43 -7.43
N PRO A 92 23.35 6.12 -7.14
CA PRO A 92 22.41 5.52 -6.18
C PRO A 92 22.42 6.21 -4.80
N SER A 93 23.60 6.52 -4.26
CA SER A 93 23.73 7.23 -2.98
C SER A 93 23.18 8.66 -3.01
N GLY A 94 23.11 9.27 -4.19
CA GLY A 94 22.51 10.58 -4.37
C GLY A 94 20.98 10.53 -4.41
N GLN A 95 20.40 9.47 -4.95
CA GLN A 95 18.95 9.25 -4.92
C GLN A 95 18.42 9.09 -3.48
N ASP A 96 19.12 8.32 -2.64
CA ASP A 96 18.77 8.17 -1.23
C ASP A 96 18.86 9.50 -0.46
N ALA A 97 19.86 10.33 -0.78
CA ALA A 97 20.03 11.63 -0.16
C ALA A 97 18.95 12.63 -0.62
N ALA A 98 18.55 12.58 -1.89
CA ALA A 98 17.45 13.38 -2.43
C ALA A 98 16.12 13.02 -1.77
N LEU A 99 15.82 11.72 -1.63
CA LEU A 99 14.64 11.25 -0.90
C LEU A 99 14.64 11.72 0.56
N ARG A 100 15.78 11.69 1.24
CA ARG A 100 15.92 12.24 2.61
C ARG A 100 15.66 13.74 2.65
N SER A 101 16.16 14.49 1.67
CA SER A 101 15.95 15.93 1.56
C SER A 101 14.47 16.28 1.33
N GLY A 102 13.81 15.62 0.38
CA GLY A 102 12.39 15.82 0.09
C GLY A 102 11.51 15.52 1.30
N ARG A 103 11.83 14.47 2.06
CA ARG A 103 11.14 14.17 3.33
C ARG A 103 11.26 15.30 4.36
N LEU A 104 12.45 15.91 4.49
CA LEU A 104 12.67 17.00 5.43
C LEU A 104 11.97 18.28 4.99
N GLU A 105 12.01 18.60 3.70
CA GLU A 105 11.26 19.71 3.10
C GLU A 105 9.75 19.57 3.38
N PHE A 106 9.19 18.41 3.03
CA PHE A 106 7.78 18.16 3.27
C PHE A 106 7.44 18.16 4.76
N ARG A 107 8.33 17.68 5.65
CA ARG A 107 8.15 17.79 7.10
C ARG A 107 8.01 19.24 7.57
N GLU A 108 8.79 20.18 7.03
CA GLU A 108 8.67 21.60 7.37
C GLU A 108 7.37 22.22 6.80
N GLN A 109 6.96 21.81 5.60
CA GLN A 109 5.68 22.20 5.03
C GLN A 109 4.50 21.68 5.87
N PHE A 110 4.50 20.40 6.21
CA PHE A 110 3.54 19.76 7.11
C PHE A 110 3.49 20.47 8.48
N GLY A 111 4.65 20.83 9.05
CA GLY A 111 4.71 21.63 10.27
C GLY A 111 4.09 23.02 10.14
N ARG A 112 4.12 23.64 8.96
CA ARG A 112 3.41 24.92 8.70
C ARG A 112 1.90 24.70 8.62
N PHE A 113 1.44 23.66 7.94
CA PHE A 113 0.01 23.30 7.87
C PHE A 113 -0.60 23.12 9.26
N LEU A 114 0.08 22.34 10.12
CA LEU A 114 -0.37 22.09 11.49
C LEU A 114 -0.54 23.38 12.31
N ARG A 115 0.41 24.32 12.19
CA ARG A 115 0.35 25.60 12.92
C ARG A 115 -0.76 26.51 12.40
N ARG A 116 -1.11 26.44 11.10
CA ARG A 116 -2.22 27.20 10.51
C ARG A 116 -3.58 26.65 10.94
N GLN A 117 -3.77 25.34 10.84
CA GLN A 117 -5.06 24.68 11.09
C GLN A 117 -5.33 24.44 12.59
N PHE A 118 -4.29 24.35 13.41
CA PHE A 118 -4.40 24.09 14.86
C PHE A 118 -3.63 25.14 15.69
N PRO A 119 -3.97 26.45 15.60
CA PRO A 119 -3.19 27.53 16.24
C PRO A 119 -3.22 27.49 17.77
N LEU A 120 -4.24 26.84 18.36
CA LEU A 120 -4.36 26.66 19.82
C LEU A 120 -3.59 25.44 20.34
N TYR A 121 -3.04 24.60 19.46
CA TYR A 121 -2.28 23.42 19.82
C TYR A 121 -0.79 23.65 19.58
N LYS A 122 0.03 23.24 20.54
CA LYS A 122 1.49 23.20 20.36
C LYS A 122 1.87 21.92 19.63
N VAL A 123 2.71 22.03 18.60
CA VAL A 123 3.40 20.87 18.01
C VAL A 123 4.44 20.39 19.03
N ALA A 124 4.12 19.35 19.78
CA ALA A 124 4.98 18.77 20.82
C ALA A 124 6.07 17.86 20.23
N GLU A 125 5.75 17.18 19.14
CA GLU A 125 6.67 16.35 18.38
C GLU A 125 6.41 16.51 16.88
N LEU A 126 7.48 16.52 16.07
CA LEU A 126 7.44 16.53 14.60
C LEU A 126 8.65 15.74 14.06
N THR A 127 8.41 14.56 13.50
CA THR A 127 9.48 13.61 13.13
C THR A 127 9.22 12.89 11.81
N THR A 128 10.30 12.47 11.17
CA THR A 128 10.33 11.53 10.02
C THR A 128 11.29 10.38 10.31
N GLU A 129 11.68 10.17 11.56
CA GLU A 129 12.62 9.12 11.95
C GLU A 129 11.98 7.73 11.77
N ALA A 130 12.79 6.72 11.47
CA ALA A 130 12.31 5.36 11.37
C ALA A 130 12.32 4.71 12.75
N ASP A 131 11.29 3.94 13.07
CA ASP A 131 11.25 3.06 14.23
C ASP A 131 10.70 1.70 13.76
N LEU A 132 11.60 0.75 13.53
CA LEU A 132 11.22 -0.57 13.00
C LEU A 132 10.49 -1.42 14.04
N GLU A 133 10.80 -1.24 15.32
CA GLU A 133 10.16 -1.96 16.43
C GLU A 133 8.68 -1.61 16.50
N HIS A 134 8.36 -0.33 16.35
CA HIS A 134 6.98 0.17 16.38
C HIS A 134 6.36 0.36 14.99
N SER A 135 7.03 -0.10 13.93
CA SER A 135 6.56 -0.02 12.54
C SER A 135 6.27 1.40 12.05
N LEU A 136 7.03 2.39 12.54
CA LEU A 136 6.93 3.79 12.14
C LEU A 136 7.84 4.05 10.93
N SER A 137 7.23 4.16 9.76
CA SER A 137 7.93 4.40 8.49
C SER A 137 8.50 5.82 8.41
N PRO A 138 9.74 6.03 7.95
CA PRO A 138 10.28 7.37 7.73
C PRO A 138 9.61 8.09 6.56
N ALA A 139 8.84 7.40 5.71
CA ALA A 139 8.26 7.96 4.49
C ALA A 139 7.22 9.08 4.74
N TYR A 140 6.62 9.11 5.93
CA TYR A 140 5.55 10.03 6.27
C TYR A 140 5.95 10.85 7.50
N PRO A 141 6.02 12.20 7.43
CA PRO A 141 6.17 13.00 8.64
C PRO A 141 4.99 12.80 9.58
N ARG A 142 5.29 12.69 10.86
CA ARG A 142 4.33 12.47 11.94
C ARG A 142 4.49 13.55 13.00
N ALA A 143 3.39 13.89 13.66
CA ALA A 143 3.39 14.87 14.73
C ALA A 143 2.43 14.50 15.87
N LEU A 144 2.75 15.01 17.05
CA LEU A 144 1.88 15.06 18.23
C LEU A 144 1.51 16.53 18.48
N LEU A 145 0.22 16.85 18.40
CA LEU A 145 -0.31 18.17 18.76
C LEU A 145 -0.87 18.12 20.17
N ARG A 146 -0.58 19.12 21.02
CA ARG A 146 -1.02 19.15 22.42
C ARG A 146 -1.64 20.50 22.81
N LYS A 147 -2.75 20.43 23.56
CA LYS A 147 -3.43 21.55 24.23
C LYS A 147 -3.87 21.08 25.61
N GLY A 148 -3.07 21.36 26.64
CA GLY A 148 -3.31 20.81 27.98
C GLY A 148 -3.18 19.28 28.01
N THR A 149 -4.25 18.59 28.42
CA THR A 149 -4.36 17.11 28.37
C THR A 149 -4.94 16.61 27.05
N ALA A 150 -5.53 17.48 26.23
CA ALA A 150 -6.06 17.13 24.92
C ALA A 150 -4.93 17.07 23.88
N ALA A 151 -4.97 16.07 23.02
CA ALA A 151 -3.95 15.87 21.98
C ALA A 151 -4.52 15.28 20.68
N TRP A 152 -3.76 15.43 19.60
CA TRP A 152 -4.01 14.81 18.30
C TRP A 152 -2.76 14.12 17.76
N ALA A 153 -2.96 12.96 17.16
CA ALA A 153 -1.99 12.38 16.25
C ALA A 153 -2.16 13.03 14.87
N ALA A 154 -1.06 13.39 14.21
CA ALA A 154 -1.10 13.91 12.85
C ALA A 154 -0.05 13.24 11.96
N ILE A 155 -0.37 13.06 10.68
CA ILE A 155 0.52 12.49 9.68
C ILE A 155 0.30 13.17 8.32
N GLY A 156 1.36 13.31 7.52
CA GLY A 156 1.28 13.85 6.16
C GLY A 156 1.80 12.86 5.12
N ALA A 157 1.17 12.80 3.96
CA ALA A 157 1.69 12.14 2.77
C ALA A 157 2.31 13.17 1.85
N ALA A 158 3.59 13.03 1.50
CA ALA A 158 4.22 13.86 0.48
C ALA A 158 3.73 13.45 -0.93
N PRO A 159 3.80 14.33 -1.95
CA PRO A 159 3.38 13.99 -3.31
C PRO A 159 4.17 12.82 -3.91
N ASP A 160 5.43 12.69 -3.52
CA ASP A 160 6.40 11.67 -3.95
C ASP A 160 6.48 10.45 -3.02
N ALA A 161 5.74 10.45 -1.90
CA ALA A 161 5.76 9.31 -0.97
C ALA A 161 5.35 8.04 -1.73
N PHE A 162 6.19 6.99 -1.62
CA PHE A 162 6.25 5.83 -2.52
C PHE A 162 4.90 5.18 -2.84
N HIS A 163 3.86 5.30 -2.01
CA HIS A 163 2.44 5.30 -2.40
C HIS A 163 1.67 6.14 -1.38
N ALA A 164 1.09 7.30 -1.75
CA ALA A 164 0.30 8.13 -0.82
C ALA A 164 -0.82 7.34 -0.10
N GLU A 165 -1.29 6.25 -0.71
CA GLU A 165 -2.30 5.35 -0.17
C GLU A 165 -1.88 4.61 1.11
N GLY A 166 -0.59 4.47 1.39
CA GLY A 166 -0.09 3.83 2.60
C GLY A 166 -0.20 4.69 3.87
N VAL A 167 -0.45 6.00 3.71
CA VAL A 167 -0.42 6.96 4.82
C VAL A 167 -1.41 6.63 5.94
N LEU A 168 -2.59 6.10 5.59
CA LEU A 168 -3.60 5.77 6.59
C LEU A 168 -3.16 4.60 7.49
N THR A 169 -2.50 3.57 6.93
CA THR A 169 -1.94 2.46 7.73
C THR A 169 -0.99 3.02 8.78
N PHE A 170 -0.01 3.82 8.36
CA PHE A 170 0.98 4.39 9.27
C PHE A 170 0.39 5.45 10.21
N GLY A 171 -0.65 6.16 9.79
CA GLY A 171 -1.37 7.11 10.63
C GLY A 171 -2.12 6.43 11.79
N LEU A 172 -2.77 5.29 11.52
CA LEU A 172 -3.44 4.50 12.56
C LEU A 172 -2.43 3.85 13.52
N ILE A 173 -1.30 3.38 13.00
CA ILE A 173 -0.18 2.88 13.83
C ILE A 173 0.36 4.00 14.71
N TRP A 174 0.55 5.20 14.17
CA TRP A 174 1.00 6.37 14.93
C TRP A 174 0.02 6.76 16.04
N LEU A 175 -1.28 6.76 15.74
CA LEU A 175 -2.32 7.03 16.73
C LEU A 175 -2.29 6.01 17.89
N ASP A 176 -2.18 4.71 17.56
CA ASP A 176 -2.11 3.65 18.57
C ASP A 176 -0.84 3.74 19.41
N TYR A 177 0.31 3.93 18.76
CA TYR A 177 1.60 4.13 19.42
C TYR A 177 1.55 5.29 20.41
N LEU A 178 1.00 6.44 20.00
CA LEU A 178 0.91 7.59 20.88
C LEU A 178 -0.01 7.35 22.09
N ARG A 179 -1.13 6.63 21.90
CA ARG A 179 -2.06 6.31 22.99
C ARG A 179 -1.40 5.38 24.02
N ASN A 180 -0.57 4.46 23.57
CA ASN A 180 0.20 3.57 24.46
C ASN A 180 1.36 4.33 25.15
N ARG A 181 2.04 5.23 24.44
CA ARG A 181 3.19 5.99 24.96
C ARG A 181 2.81 7.15 25.89
N GLN A 182 1.61 7.71 25.76
CA GLN A 182 1.15 8.89 26.48
C GLN A 182 -0.22 8.66 27.16
N PRO A 183 -0.31 7.74 28.14
CA PRO A 183 -1.57 7.38 28.79
C PRO A 183 -2.23 8.55 29.55
N GLU A 184 -1.46 9.58 29.91
CA GLU A 184 -1.93 10.79 30.55
C GLU A 184 -2.62 11.79 29.59
N LEU A 185 -2.47 11.58 28.28
CA LEU A 185 -3.06 12.43 27.25
C LEU A 185 -4.34 11.82 26.68
N VAL A 186 -5.33 12.66 26.46
CA VAL A 186 -6.55 12.31 25.73
C VAL A 186 -6.31 12.57 24.25
N ILE A 187 -5.86 11.53 23.53
CA ILE A 187 -5.58 11.61 22.09
C ILE A 187 -6.87 11.38 21.30
N GLN A 188 -7.43 12.48 20.80
CA GLN A 188 -8.77 12.55 20.20
C GLN A 188 -8.91 11.73 18.92
N GLY A 189 -7.84 11.66 18.12
CA GLY A 189 -7.83 10.92 16.88
C GLY A 189 -6.70 11.32 15.96
N LEU A 190 -6.93 11.16 14.66
CA LEU A 190 -5.93 11.27 13.61
C LEU A 190 -6.27 12.41 12.64
N VAL A 191 -5.27 13.26 12.39
CA VAL A 191 -5.27 14.29 11.36
C VAL A 191 -4.38 13.84 10.20
N LEU A 192 -4.91 13.88 8.97
CA LEU A 192 -4.23 13.48 7.74
C LEU A 192 -4.06 14.69 6.82
N TYR A 193 -2.89 14.81 6.20
CA TYR A 193 -2.65 15.74 5.09
C TYR A 193 -2.30 14.95 3.83
N LEU A 194 -3.07 15.16 2.77
CA LEU A 194 -3.03 14.38 1.54
C LEU A 194 -2.78 15.31 0.34
N PRO A 195 -1.95 14.91 -0.63
CA PRO A 195 -1.76 15.71 -1.83
C PRO A 195 -3.00 15.64 -2.71
N ALA A 196 -3.38 16.78 -3.31
CA ALA A 196 -4.49 16.85 -4.25
C ALA A 196 -4.31 15.87 -5.42
N GLY A 197 -5.39 15.18 -5.78
CA GLY A 197 -5.41 14.15 -6.82
C GLY A 197 -5.05 12.74 -6.32
N ARG A 198 -4.60 12.59 -5.06
CA ARG A 198 -4.26 11.29 -4.45
C ARG A 198 -4.99 11.00 -3.14
N GLU A 199 -5.96 11.84 -2.78
CA GLU A 199 -6.68 11.75 -1.51
C GLU A 199 -7.84 10.75 -1.53
N LYS A 200 -8.38 10.43 -2.72
CA LYS A 200 -9.66 9.71 -2.90
C LYS A 200 -9.71 8.39 -2.15
N THR A 201 -8.73 7.50 -2.35
CA THR A 201 -8.68 6.18 -1.71
C THR A 201 -8.67 6.31 -0.18
N THR A 202 -7.88 7.24 0.36
CA THR A 202 -7.80 7.47 1.81
C THR A 202 -9.12 8.02 2.36
N CYS A 203 -9.72 9.01 1.69
CA CYS A 203 -10.98 9.60 2.14
C CYS A 203 -12.14 8.60 2.09
N LEU A 204 -12.19 7.74 1.07
CA LEU A 204 -13.11 6.60 1.01
C LEU A 204 -12.95 5.68 2.22
N ARG A 205 -11.73 5.25 2.54
CA ARG A 205 -11.46 4.39 3.71
C ARG A 205 -11.90 5.01 5.03
N LEU A 206 -11.75 6.32 5.19
CA LEU A 206 -12.16 7.03 6.42
C LEU A 206 -13.66 6.93 6.70
N LEU A 207 -14.52 6.76 5.68
CA LEU A 207 -15.96 6.53 5.85
C LEU A 207 -16.29 5.20 6.55
N PHE A 208 -15.33 4.27 6.57
CA PHE A 208 -15.49 2.92 7.10
C PHE A 208 -14.70 2.68 8.40
N LEU A 209 -14.12 3.74 8.97
CA LEU A 209 -13.54 3.72 10.31
C LEU A 209 -14.57 4.12 11.37
N ASP A 210 -14.42 3.61 12.59
CA ASP A 210 -15.36 3.84 13.68
C ASP A 210 -15.17 5.23 14.33
N PRO A 211 -16.12 6.18 14.15
CA PRO A 211 -16.04 7.49 14.78
C PRO A 211 -16.19 7.44 16.31
N GLY A 212 -16.65 6.31 16.88
CA GLY A 212 -16.73 6.08 18.32
C GLY A 212 -15.37 5.79 18.98
N VAL A 213 -14.34 5.47 18.19
CA VAL A 213 -13.00 5.09 18.69
C VAL A 213 -11.99 6.23 18.53
N ALA A 214 -12.13 7.00 17.46
CA ALA A 214 -11.29 8.15 17.17
C ALA A 214 -12.00 9.10 16.19
N GLN A 215 -11.65 10.38 16.26
CA GLN A 215 -11.97 11.30 15.17
C GLN A 215 -10.96 11.17 14.04
N PHE A 216 -11.45 11.21 12.81
CA PHE A 216 -10.61 11.26 11.61
C PHE A 216 -10.87 12.56 10.87
N THR A 217 -9.82 13.35 10.66
CA THR A 217 -9.88 14.60 9.89
C THR A 217 -8.85 14.56 8.78
N ALA A 218 -9.26 14.86 7.56
CA ALA A 218 -8.36 14.95 6.41
C ALA A 218 -8.32 16.38 5.85
N PHE A 219 -7.14 16.78 5.42
CA PHE A 219 -6.87 18.01 4.66
C PHE A 219 -6.23 17.64 3.33
N VAL A 220 -6.63 18.33 2.27
CA VAL A 220 -6.02 18.23 0.95
C VAL A 220 -5.20 19.47 0.70
N TYR A 221 -3.98 19.31 0.19
CA TYR A 221 -3.12 20.43 -0.14
C TYR A 221 -2.72 20.42 -1.63
N GLY A 222 -2.64 21.63 -2.21
CA GLY A 222 -2.22 21.86 -3.59
C GLY A 222 -0.73 22.17 -3.71
N GLU A 223 -0.26 22.35 -4.95
CA GLU A 223 1.13 22.74 -5.25
C GLU A 223 1.48 24.15 -4.74
N ASP A 224 0.47 25.02 -4.61
CA ASP A 224 0.58 26.36 -4.02
C ASP A 224 0.79 26.34 -2.50
N GLY A 225 0.66 25.16 -1.88
CA GLY A 225 0.80 24.96 -0.45
C GLY A 225 -0.38 25.50 0.36
N GLY A 226 -1.52 25.78 -0.28
CA GLY A 226 -2.81 25.93 0.41
C GLY A 226 -3.36 24.57 0.83
N GLU A 227 -4.08 24.53 1.96
CA GLU A 227 -4.68 23.32 2.51
C GLU A 227 -6.15 23.55 2.88
N ASP A 228 -7.02 22.66 2.41
CA ASP A 228 -8.46 22.70 2.65
C ASP A 228 -8.93 21.45 3.39
N ARG A 229 -9.86 21.64 4.32
CA ARG A 229 -10.46 20.52 5.04
C ARG A 229 -11.41 19.76 4.13
N VAL A 230 -11.28 18.43 4.13
CA VAL A 230 -12.15 17.53 3.38
C VAL A 230 -13.49 17.34 4.09
N ASP A 231 -14.59 17.41 3.32
CA ASP A 231 -15.86 16.81 3.69
C ASP A 231 -15.93 15.38 3.16
N LEU A 232 -15.87 14.38 4.05
CA LEU A 232 -15.86 12.97 3.66
C LEU A 232 -17.13 12.55 2.89
N ARG A 233 -18.23 13.29 3.03
CA ARG A 233 -19.49 13.01 2.33
C ARG A 233 -19.36 13.14 0.81
N ASP A 234 -18.40 13.93 0.34
CA ASP A 234 -18.15 14.14 -1.09
C ASP A 234 -17.45 12.93 -1.75
N TYR A 235 -16.90 12.02 -0.94
CA TYR A 235 -16.09 10.90 -1.41
C TYR A 235 -16.85 9.57 -1.44
N GLY A 236 -18.16 9.54 -1.12
CA GLY A 236 -18.92 8.29 -1.00
C GLY A 236 -19.14 7.50 -2.30
N ASN A 237 -18.81 8.06 -3.47
CA ASN A 237 -18.98 7.40 -4.76
C ASN A 237 -17.72 6.61 -5.15
N LEU A 238 -17.90 5.30 -5.38
CA LEU A 238 -16.83 4.41 -5.85
C LEU A 238 -16.80 4.35 -7.38
N ASP A 239 -15.62 4.58 -7.97
CA ASP A 239 -15.37 4.32 -9.39
C ASP A 239 -15.06 2.82 -9.57
N THR A 240 -16.11 2.04 -9.79
CA THR A 240 -16.03 0.58 -9.90
C THR A 240 -17.11 0.05 -10.85
N ARG A 241 -16.81 -1.06 -11.53
CA ARG A 241 -17.73 -1.71 -12.46
C ARG A 241 -17.78 -3.21 -12.20
N LEU A 242 -19.00 -3.74 -12.25
CA LEU A 242 -19.28 -5.17 -12.19
C LEU A 242 -19.74 -5.61 -13.58
N GLU A 243 -18.82 -6.23 -14.33
CA GLU A 243 -19.10 -6.76 -15.65
C GLU A 243 -20.11 -7.93 -15.57
N PRO A 244 -20.92 -8.19 -16.61
CA PRO A 244 -21.80 -9.34 -16.63
C PRO A 244 -21.02 -10.66 -16.49
N CYS A 245 -21.43 -11.51 -15.55
CA CYS A 245 -20.92 -12.87 -15.42
C CYS A 245 -21.52 -13.74 -16.53
N ARG A 246 -20.66 -14.18 -17.44
CA ARG A 246 -20.99 -15.15 -18.49
C ARG A 246 -20.63 -16.54 -18.01
N ARG A 247 -21.41 -17.52 -18.43
CA ARG A 247 -21.11 -18.93 -18.20
C ARG A 247 -20.35 -19.50 -19.39
N SER A 248 -19.45 -20.43 -19.12
CA SER A 248 -18.84 -21.26 -20.16
C SER A 248 -19.95 -21.97 -20.94
N VAL A 249 -19.89 -21.88 -22.26
CA VAL A 249 -20.76 -22.65 -23.17
C VAL A 249 -20.03 -23.94 -23.55
N PRO A 250 -20.72 -25.09 -23.65
CA PRO A 250 -20.09 -26.32 -24.12
C PRO A 250 -19.39 -26.12 -25.47
N SER A 251 -18.18 -26.65 -25.60
CA SER A 251 -17.32 -26.47 -26.76
C SER A 251 -16.57 -27.76 -27.11
N GLU A 252 -16.08 -27.84 -28.35
CA GLU A 252 -15.23 -28.96 -28.80
C GLU A 252 -13.91 -29.06 -28.00
N LEU A 253 -13.52 -27.99 -27.31
CA LEU A 253 -12.35 -27.97 -26.44
C LEU A 253 -12.57 -28.68 -25.11
N ASP A 254 -13.81 -28.94 -24.70
CA ASP A 254 -14.10 -29.53 -23.39
C ASP A 254 -13.38 -30.87 -23.21
N GLY A 255 -13.35 -31.72 -24.24
CA GLY A 255 -12.63 -33.00 -24.18
C GLY A 255 -11.12 -32.85 -23.95
N LEU A 256 -10.49 -31.84 -24.55
CA LEU A 256 -9.08 -31.53 -24.31
C LEU A 256 -8.86 -30.95 -22.92
N VAL A 257 -9.75 -30.07 -22.45
CA VAL A 257 -9.71 -29.51 -21.10
C VAL A 257 -9.80 -30.62 -20.05
N GLU A 258 -10.75 -31.55 -20.19
CA GLU A 258 -10.89 -32.70 -19.29
C GLU A 258 -9.63 -33.58 -19.30
N THR A 259 -9.06 -33.85 -20.48
CA THR A 259 -7.79 -34.61 -20.58
C THR A 259 -6.64 -33.91 -19.85
N VAL A 260 -6.58 -32.58 -19.90
CA VAL A 260 -5.55 -31.80 -19.18
C VAL A 260 -5.81 -31.80 -17.68
N LEU A 261 -7.07 -31.80 -17.24
CA LEU A 261 -7.46 -31.89 -15.83
C LEU A 261 -7.14 -33.24 -15.18
N GLU A 262 -6.99 -34.31 -15.96
CA GLU A 262 -6.50 -35.61 -15.45
C GLU A 262 -5.03 -35.52 -14.96
N THR A 263 -4.28 -34.49 -15.36
CA THR A 263 -2.92 -34.28 -14.87
C THR A 263 -2.93 -33.85 -13.40
N PRO A 264 -2.25 -34.57 -12.48
CA PRO A 264 -2.27 -34.24 -11.06
C PRO A 264 -1.82 -32.80 -10.78
N GLY A 265 -2.61 -32.08 -9.97
CA GLY A 265 -2.32 -30.70 -9.58
C GLY A 265 -2.78 -29.63 -10.57
N VAL A 266 -3.38 -30.02 -11.70
CA VAL A 266 -4.06 -29.09 -12.59
C VAL A 266 -5.45 -28.76 -12.05
N GLU A 267 -5.82 -27.48 -12.09
CA GLU A 267 -7.13 -26.96 -11.73
C GLU A 267 -7.72 -26.14 -12.88
N ALA A 268 -9.04 -26.11 -13.01
CA ALA A 268 -9.76 -25.22 -13.92
C ALA A 268 -10.56 -24.19 -13.12
N ILE A 269 -10.30 -22.91 -13.36
CA ILE A 269 -11.03 -21.80 -12.75
C ILE A 269 -11.88 -21.12 -13.84
N GLU A 270 -13.19 -21.15 -13.67
CA GLU A 270 -14.11 -20.39 -14.51
C GLU A 270 -14.02 -18.90 -14.16
N ARG A 271 -13.80 -18.06 -15.17
CA ARG A 271 -13.73 -16.61 -15.07
C ARG A 271 -15.10 -16.00 -15.36
N SER A 272 -15.30 -14.75 -14.94
CA SER A 272 -16.57 -14.06 -15.16
C SER A 272 -16.89 -13.77 -16.62
N ASP A 273 -15.92 -13.87 -17.53
CA ASP A 273 -16.12 -13.74 -18.98
C ASP A 273 -16.54 -15.07 -19.65
N GLY A 274 -16.62 -16.17 -18.89
CA GLY A 274 -16.91 -17.52 -19.38
C GLY A 274 -15.67 -18.29 -19.86
N GLU A 275 -14.47 -17.69 -19.79
CA GLU A 275 -13.23 -18.40 -20.06
C GLU A 275 -12.88 -19.36 -18.91
N ARG A 276 -12.28 -20.51 -19.23
CA ARG A 276 -11.70 -21.45 -18.27
C ARG A 276 -10.20 -21.27 -18.23
N SER A 277 -9.69 -20.90 -17.07
CA SER A 277 -8.27 -20.75 -16.77
C SER A 277 -7.72 -22.06 -16.23
N LEU A 278 -6.83 -22.72 -16.96
CA LEU A 278 -6.14 -23.94 -16.52
C LEU A 278 -4.85 -23.54 -15.80
N ARG A 279 -4.73 -23.97 -14.55
CA ARG A 279 -3.65 -23.57 -13.66
C ARG A 279 -2.99 -24.77 -13.00
N VAL A 280 -1.75 -24.59 -12.57
CA VAL A 280 -1.10 -25.44 -11.58
C VAL A 280 -0.79 -24.58 -10.38
N HIS A 281 -1.47 -24.83 -9.26
CA HIS A 281 -1.30 -24.08 -8.01
C HIS A 281 -1.25 -22.56 -8.23
N GLY A 282 -2.27 -22.05 -8.92
CA GLY A 282 -2.44 -20.63 -9.23
C GLY A 282 -1.66 -20.09 -10.43
N ILE A 283 -0.72 -20.84 -11.02
CA ILE A 283 -0.04 -20.40 -12.26
C ILE A 283 -0.85 -20.85 -13.47
N GLU A 284 -1.45 -19.88 -14.18
CA GLU A 284 -2.11 -20.15 -15.45
C GLU A 284 -1.11 -20.50 -16.55
N PHE A 285 -1.26 -21.69 -17.13
CA PHE A 285 -0.48 -22.15 -18.27
C PHE A 285 -1.32 -22.31 -19.53
N ALA A 286 -2.64 -22.37 -19.41
CA ALA A 286 -3.56 -22.38 -20.53
C ALA A 286 -4.90 -21.73 -20.16
N ARG A 287 -5.63 -21.23 -21.16
CA ARG A 287 -7.00 -20.74 -20.99
C ARG A 287 -7.82 -20.97 -22.25
N THR A 288 -9.12 -21.20 -22.10
CA THR A 288 -10.04 -21.10 -23.24
C THR A 288 -10.26 -19.63 -23.58
N ALA A 289 -10.34 -19.30 -24.87
CA ALA A 289 -10.64 -17.97 -25.38
C ALA A 289 -11.56 -18.13 -26.59
N GLY A 290 -12.87 -18.03 -26.34
CA GLY A 290 -13.88 -18.40 -27.35
C GLY A 290 -13.75 -19.87 -27.74
N ALA A 291 -13.53 -20.14 -29.02
CA ALA A 291 -13.38 -21.49 -29.58
C ALA A 291 -11.93 -22.01 -29.62
N GLU A 292 -10.96 -21.25 -29.08
CA GLU A 292 -9.55 -21.63 -29.08
C GLU A 292 -9.02 -21.88 -27.66
N LEU A 293 -8.05 -22.78 -27.54
CA LEU A 293 -7.24 -22.92 -26.34
C LEU A 293 -5.94 -22.13 -26.54
N VAL A 294 -5.62 -21.20 -25.65
CA VAL A 294 -4.36 -20.47 -25.68
C VAL A 294 -3.48 -20.94 -24.53
N PHE A 295 -2.23 -21.33 -24.80
CA PHE A 295 -1.33 -21.89 -23.80
C PHE A 295 0.09 -21.32 -23.87
N GLY A 296 0.81 -21.43 -22.76
CA GLY A 296 2.17 -20.91 -22.56
C GLY A 296 2.32 -20.18 -21.22
N MET A 297 3.57 -19.95 -20.81
CA MET A 297 3.90 -19.29 -19.54
C MET A 297 4.07 -17.77 -19.72
N GLU A 298 5.19 -17.33 -20.31
CA GLU A 298 5.48 -15.90 -20.54
C GLU A 298 4.80 -15.37 -21.80
N ARG A 299 4.77 -16.19 -22.86
CA ARG A 299 4.09 -15.88 -24.12
C ARG A 299 3.08 -16.97 -24.40
N LYS A 300 1.83 -16.55 -24.55
CA LYS A 300 0.70 -17.43 -24.84
C LYS A 300 0.46 -17.49 -26.33
N ARG A 301 0.18 -18.68 -26.85
CA ARG A 301 -0.11 -18.94 -28.27
C ARG A 301 -1.33 -19.84 -28.41
N ALA A 302 -2.08 -19.66 -29.50
CA ALA A 302 -3.21 -20.53 -29.83
C ALA A 302 -2.72 -21.96 -30.06
N ALA A 303 -3.44 -22.92 -29.48
CA ALA A 303 -3.23 -24.35 -29.68
C ALA A 303 -3.70 -24.74 -31.08
N ARG A 304 -2.84 -25.48 -31.79
CA ARG A 304 -3.18 -26.14 -33.05
C ARG A 304 -3.61 -27.58 -32.77
N PRO A 305 -4.28 -28.27 -33.71
CA PRO A 305 -4.68 -29.68 -33.53
C PRO A 305 -3.52 -30.62 -33.16
N SER A 306 -2.27 -30.28 -33.50
CA SER A 306 -1.05 -31.03 -33.15
C SER A 306 -0.52 -30.78 -31.73
N ASN A 307 -1.02 -29.77 -31.03
CA ASN A 307 -0.45 -29.28 -29.77
C ASN A 307 -0.97 -29.93 -28.46
N PRO A 308 -2.01 -30.80 -28.41
CA PRO A 308 -2.47 -31.40 -27.15
C PRO A 308 -1.36 -32.02 -26.29
N GLY A 309 -0.44 -32.77 -26.92
CA GLY A 309 0.70 -33.36 -26.21
C GLY A 309 1.67 -32.34 -25.63
N GLU A 310 1.78 -31.14 -26.22
CA GLU A 310 2.62 -30.07 -25.68
C GLU A 310 1.97 -29.41 -24.47
N VAL A 311 0.65 -29.18 -24.50
CA VAL A 311 -0.12 -28.64 -23.38
C VAL A 311 0.00 -29.57 -22.18
N LEU A 312 -0.17 -30.89 -22.39
CA LEU A 312 -0.03 -31.90 -21.34
C LEU A 312 1.38 -31.96 -20.77
N ARG A 313 2.42 -31.87 -21.61
CA ARG A 313 3.82 -31.82 -21.14
C ARG A 313 4.08 -30.58 -20.29
N LEU A 314 3.59 -29.42 -20.72
CA LEU A 314 3.72 -28.18 -19.95
C LEU A 314 3.02 -28.30 -18.59
N ALA A 315 1.79 -28.80 -18.57
CA ALA A 315 1.04 -29.05 -17.33
C ALA A 315 1.80 -30.00 -16.38
N SER A 316 2.28 -31.13 -16.91
CA SER A 316 3.03 -32.14 -16.15
C SER A 316 4.35 -31.60 -15.60
N GLU A 317 5.09 -30.82 -16.40
CA GLU A 317 6.35 -30.22 -15.95
C GLU A 317 6.13 -29.19 -14.85
N LEU A 318 5.10 -28.35 -14.99
CA LEU A 318 4.70 -27.40 -13.94
C LEU A 318 4.27 -28.12 -12.68
N ALA A 319 3.43 -29.15 -12.78
CA ALA A 319 2.98 -29.95 -11.63
C ALA A 319 4.16 -30.61 -10.90
N ARG A 320 5.18 -31.06 -11.63
CA ARG A 320 6.40 -31.64 -11.05
C ARG A 320 7.24 -30.59 -10.31
N LEU A 321 7.44 -29.41 -10.91
CA LEU A 321 8.33 -28.37 -10.36
C LEU A 321 7.66 -27.54 -9.25
N ARG A 322 6.34 -27.35 -9.33
CA ARG A 322 5.53 -26.61 -8.37
C ARG A 322 4.71 -27.55 -7.48
N SER A 323 5.31 -28.65 -7.04
CA SER A 323 4.66 -29.59 -6.11
C SER A 323 5.03 -29.31 -4.65
N PRO A 324 4.16 -29.58 -3.66
CA PRO A 324 4.54 -29.56 -2.24
C PRO A 324 5.74 -30.47 -1.93
N ASP A 325 5.88 -31.55 -2.69
CA ASP A 325 6.94 -32.55 -2.58
C ASP A 325 8.10 -32.29 -3.57
N ALA A 326 8.15 -31.11 -4.19
CA ALA A 326 9.25 -30.72 -5.07
C ALA A 326 10.59 -30.76 -4.32
N ARG A 327 11.58 -31.42 -4.94
CA ARG A 327 12.94 -31.55 -4.38
C ARG A 327 13.67 -30.22 -4.33
N ASP A 328 13.51 -29.39 -5.37
CA ASP A 328 14.11 -28.07 -5.47
C ASP A 328 13.06 -26.98 -5.18
N ARG A 329 13.04 -26.52 -3.93
CA ARG A 329 12.15 -25.43 -3.47
C ARG A 329 12.71 -24.03 -3.75
N LEU A 330 13.94 -23.94 -4.28
CA LEU A 330 14.54 -22.69 -4.75
C LEU A 330 14.24 -22.43 -6.23
N ASN A 331 13.59 -23.37 -6.90
CA ASN A 331 13.19 -23.23 -8.29
C ASN A 331 12.30 -21.97 -8.47
N PRO A 332 12.57 -21.12 -9.48
CA PRO A 332 11.76 -19.92 -9.73
C PRO A 332 10.25 -20.20 -9.88
N LEU A 333 9.86 -21.33 -10.49
CA LEU A 333 8.45 -21.70 -10.64
C LEU A 333 7.79 -22.13 -9.32
N TYR A 334 8.57 -22.65 -8.37
CA TYR A 334 8.09 -22.98 -7.04
C TYR A 334 7.83 -21.70 -6.23
N LEU A 335 8.73 -20.72 -6.32
CA LEU A 335 8.67 -19.46 -5.58
C LEU A 335 7.71 -18.42 -6.18
N ARG A 336 7.40 -18.53 -7.48
CA ARG A 336 6.56 -17.57 -8.20
C ARG A 336 5.16 -17.48 -7.58
N ASN A 337 4.66 -16.25 -7.39
CA ASN A 337 3.29 -15.93 -6.96
C ASN A 337 2.77 -16.85 -5.84
N PRO A 338 3.34 -16.78 -4.63
CA PRO A 338 2.93 -17.64 -3.53
C PRO A 338 1.46 -17.40 -3.11
N GLU A 339 0.94 -16.17 -3.26
CA GLU A 339 -0.47 -15.84 -3.07
C GLU A 339 -1.38 -16.65 -4.00
N ALA A 340 -0.98 -16.88 -5.25
CA ALA A 340 -1.76 -17.68 -6.20
C ALA A 340 -1.80 -19.16 -5.82
N TRP A 341 -0.73 -19.67 -5.21
CA TRP A 341 -0.76 -21.01 -4.62
C TRP A 341 -1.73 -21.04 -3.43
N LEU A 342 -1.67 -20.04 -2.55
CA LEU A 342 -2.58 -19.96 -1.40
C LEU A 342 -4.04 -19.88 -1.87
N GLU A 343 -4.34 -19.12 -2.93
CA GLU A 343 -5.65 -19.08 -3.58
C GLU A 343 -6.11 -20.48 -4.03
N SER A 344 -5.25 -21.24 -4.72
CA SER A 344 -5.54 -22.62 -5.13
C SER A 344 -5.86 -23.54 -3.93
N GLN A 345 -5.09 -23.42 -2.83
CA GLN A 345 -5.36 -24.19 -1.61
C GLN A 345 -6.68 -23.80 -0.96
N VAL A 346 -6.99 -22.50 -0.92
CA VAL A 346 -8.24 -21.98 -0.35
C VAL A 346 -9.44 -22.40 -1.19
N ARG A 347 -9.39 -22.27 -2.51
CA ARG A 347 -10.50 -22.66 -3.41
C ARG A 347 -10.83 -24.13 -3.30
N SER A 348 -9.81 -25.00 -3.31
CA SER A 348 -10.01 -26.44 -3.24
C SER A 348 -10.55 -26.93 -1.89
N ARG A 349 -10.43 -26.13 -0.83
CA ARG A 349 -10.79 -26.52 0.54
C ARG A 349 -11.45 -25.39 1.32
N ILE A 350 -12.30 -24.61 0.66
CA ILE A 350 -12.86 -23.38 1.24
C ILE A 350 -13.71 -23.66 2.49
N GLU A 351 -14.35 -24.82 2.56
CA GLU A 351 -15.09 -25.27 3.75
C GLU A 351 -14.16 -25.59 4.94
N GLN A 352 -12.90 -25.98 4.69
CA GLN A 352 -11.90 -26.13 5.75
C GLN A 352 -11.39 -24.76 6.23
N LEU A 353 -11.38 -23.76 5.33
CA LEU A 353 -11.11 -22.38 5.71
C LEU A 353 -12.25 -21.81 6.53
N ASP A 354 -13.50 -22.07 6.17
CA ASP A 354 -14.69 -21.65 6.91
C ASP A 354 -15.93 -22.47 6.51
N ALA A 355 -16.46 -23.25 7.46
CA ALA A 355 -17.47 -24.28 7.21
C ALA A 355 -18.79 -23.79 6.56
N PRO A 356 -19.29 -22.57 6.81
CA PRO A 356 -20.50 -22.07 6.15
C PRO A 356 -20.30 -21.74 4.67
N LEU A 357 -19.07 -21.55 4.18
CA LEU A 357 -18.81 -21.13 2.81
C LEU A 357 -19.15 -22.25 1.82
N LEU A 358 -19.83 -21.90 0.73
CA LEU A 358 -20.09 -22.84 -0.35
C LEU A 358 -18.81 -23.07 -1.17
N PRO A 359 -18.54 -24.32 -1.61
CA PRO A 359 -17.36 -24.66 -2.42
C PRO A 359 -17.39 -24.02 -3.81
N SER A 360 -18.56 -23.70 -4.33
CA SER A 360 -18.75 -23.06 -5.63
C SER A 360 -20.09 -22.31 -5.68
N PRO A 361 -20.17 -21.17 -6.38
CA PRO A 361 -19.08 -20.49 -7.10
C PRO A 361 -18.23 -19.61 -6.17
N VAL A 362 -16.95 -19.49 -6.50
CA VAL A 362 -15.99 -18.59 -5.84
C VAL A 362 -15.34 -17.73 -6.91
N TYR A 363 -15.48 -16.41 -6.82
CA TYR A 363 -14.96 -15.48 -7.82
C TYR A 363 -13.67 -14.83 -7.32
N GLY A 364 -12.67 -14.68 -8.19
CA GLY A 364 -11.47 -13.88 -7.89
C GLY A 364 -11.51 -12.57 -8.66
N GLN A 365 -11.04 -11.48 -8.05
CA GLN A 365 -10.86 -10.17 -8.70
C GLN A 365 -12.14 -9.56 -9.30
N VAL A 366 -13.27 -9.69 -8.60
CA VAL A 366 -14.56 -9.11 -9.00
C VAL A 366 -15.16 -8.37 -7.82
N PRO A 367 -15.41 -7.05 -7.91
CA PRO A 367 -15.47 -6.22 -9.13
C PRO A 367 -14.11 -5.73 -9.65
N ALA A 368 -14.05 -5.41 -10.95
CA ALA A 368 -12.84 -4.92 -11.61
C ALA A 368 -12.60 -3.41 -11.37
N PHE A 369 -11.33 -3.00 -11.43
CA PHE A 369 -10.90 -1.60 -11.39
C PHE A 369 -11.02 -0.94 -12.78
N ALA A 370 -11.31 0.36 -12.83
CA ALA A 370 -11.08 1.18 -14.02
C ALA A 370 -9.61 1.61 -14.19
N ALA A 371 -8.77 1.50 -13.14
CA ALA A 371 -7.35 1.86 -13.19
C ALA A 371 -6.49 0.97 -12.26
N ALA A 372 -5.49 0.31 -12.87
CA ALA A 372 -4.30 -0.35 -12.32
C ALA A 372 -4.42 -1.67 -11.52
N ASP A 373 -3.41 -2.53 -11.78
CA ASP A 373 -3.14 -3.87 -11.25
C ASP A 373 -3.11 -3.91 -9.72
N ARG A 374 -3.89 -4.83 -9.12
CA ARG A 374 -3.62 -5.30 -7.76
C ARG A 374 -2.72 -6.53 -7.81
N GLY A 375 -1.65 -6.47 -7.03
CA GLY A 375 -0.79 -7.62 -6.73
C GLY A 375 -1.34 -8.56 -5.65
N VAL A 376 -2.59 -8.38 -5.19
CA VAL A 376 -3.26 -9.22 -4.17
C VAL A 376 -4.48 -9.92 -4.78
N LEU A 377 -4.69 -11.17 -4.38
CA LEU A 377 -5.72 -12.06 -4.92
C LEU A 377 -6.88 -12.13 -3.94
N ASP A 378 -7.89 -11.31 -4.24
CA ASP A 378 -9.06 -11.16 -3.40
C ASP A 378 -10.18 -12.08 -3.93
N LEU A 379 -10.79 -12.88 -3.06
CA LEU A 379 -11.90 -13.77 -3.40
C LEU A 379 -13.23 -13.24 -2.87
N VAL A 380 -14.31 -13.51 -3.59
CA VAL A 380 -15.68 -13.37 -3.10
C VAL A 380 -16.36 -14.74 -3.17
N ALA A 381 -16.81 -15.19 -2.02
CA ALA A 381 -17.60 -16.40 -1.86
C ALA A 381 -18.95 -16.06 -1.21
N VAL A 382 -19.83 -17.04 -1.17
CA VAL A 382 -21.13 -16.94 -0.51
C VAL A 382 -21.26 -18.09 0.49
N ASP A 383 -21.86 -17.82 1.64
CA ASP A 383 -22.18 -18.87 2.60
C ASP A 383 -23.54 -19.52 2.32
N SER A 384 -23.82 -20.62 3.02
CA SER A 384 -25.07 -21.37 2.92
C SER A 384 -26.33 -20.56 3.27
N SER A 385 -26.18 -19.38 3.90
CA SER A 385 -27.28 -18.45 4.18
C SER A 385 -27.49 -17.42 3.08
N GLY A 386 -26.65 -17.39 2.04
CA GLY A 386 -26.70 -16.39 0.97
C GLY A 386 -25.96 -15.09 1.30
N ARG A 387 -25.17 -15.04 2.38
CA ARG A 387 -24.38 -13.85 2.75
C ARG A 387 -23.01 -13.89 2.09
N LEU A 388 -22.61 -12.76 1.49
CA LEU A 388 -21.30 -12.65 0.84
C LEU A 388 -20.16 -12.58 1.86
N THR A 389 -19.03 -13.18 1.49
CA THR A 389 -17.78 -13.16 2.24
C THR A 389 -16.64 -12.78 1.31
N VAL A 390 -15.91 -11.75 1.69
CA VAL A 390 -14.68 -11.29 1.05
C VAL A 390 -13.50 -11.96 1.75
N ILE A 391 -12.57 -12.52 0.98
CA ILE A 391 -11.41 -13.23 1.49
C ILE A 391 -10.15 -12.60 0.89
N GLU A 392 -9.36 -11.94 1.72
CA GLU A 392 -8.07 -11.37 1.34
C GLU A 392 -6.96 -12.38 1.65
N LEU A 393 -6.14 -12.72 0.65
CA LEU A 393 -5.08 -13.71 0.79
C LEU A 393 -3.70 -13.06 0.74
N LYS A 394 -2.84 -13.38 1.72
CA LYS A 394 -1.44 -12.96 1.71
C LYS A 394 -0.53 -14.10 2.11
N ALA A 395 0.50 -14.39 1.30
CA ALA A 395 1.42 -15.50 1.58
C ALA A 395 2.71 -15.05 2.30
N SER A 396 2.82 -13.75 2.59
CA SER A 396 3.97 -13.11 3.23
C SER A 396 3.49 -11.93 4.08
N GLN A 397 4.36 -11.43 4.95
CA GLN A 397 4.01 -10.33 5.83
C GLN A 397 3.71 -9.03 5.06
N ASP A 398 2.53 -8.47 5.30
CA ASP A 398 2.11 -7.19 4.74
C ASP A 398 1.41 -6.34 5.81
N ILE A 399 1.96 -5.15 6.04
CA ILE A 399 1.45 -4.15 6.97
C ILE A 399 0.21 -3.42 6.45
N HIS A 400 0.02 -3.39 5.13
CA HIS A 400 -1.11 -2.75 4.46
C HIS A 400 -2.31 -3.67 4.26
N LEU A 401 -2.17 -4.96 4.61
CA LEU A 401 -3.20 -5.99 4.44
C LEU A 401 -4.61 -5.53 4.90
N PRO A 402 -4.81 -4.93 6.10
CA PRO A 402 -6.13 -4.47 6.51
C PRO A 402 -6.80 -3.50 5.54
N LEU A 403 -6.05 -2.50 5.05
CA LEU A 403 -6.62 -1.45 4.21
C LEU A 403 -6.75 -1.89 2.75
N GLN A 404 -5.89 -2.79 2.27
CA GLN A 404 -6.06 -3.44 0.97
C GLN A 404 -7.36 -4.26 0.92
N ALA A 405 -7.60 -5.05 1.98
CA ALA A 405 -8.81 -5.84 2.14
C ALA A 405 -10.07 -4.98 2.25
N LEU A 406 -9.99 -3.88 3.02
CA LEU A 406 -11.09 -2.91 3.15
C LEU A 406 -11.49 -2.33 1.78
N ASP A 407 -10.52 -1.99 0.93
CA ASP A 407 -10.82 -1.43 -0.38
C ASP A 407 -11.62 -2.36 -1.28
N TYR A 408 -11.28 -3.65 -1.28
CA TYR A 408 -12.04 -4.62 -2.07
C TYR A 408 -13.43 -4.84 -1.47
N TRP A 409 -13.49 -4.97 -0.14
CA TRP A 409 -14.74 -5.10 0.60
C TRP A 409 -15.70 -3.94 0.35
N MET A 410 -15.20 -2.69 0.30
CA MET A 410 -16.02 -1.51 0.01
C MET A 410 -16.74 -1.62 -1.35
N ARG A 411 -16.08 -2.18 -2.36
CA ARG A 411 -16.67 -2.38 -3.69
C ARG A 411 -17.69 -3.51 -3.69
N VAL A 412 -17.36 -4.63 -3.05
CA VAL A 412 -18.32 -5.74 -2.91
C VAL A 412 -19.58 -5.25 -2.21
N LYS A 413 -19.45 -4.48 -1.12
CA LYS A 413 -20.59 -3.85 -0.44
C LYS A 413 -21.37 -2.92 -1.36
N TRP A 414 -20.68 -2.06 -2.11
CA TRP A 414 -21.30 -1.12 -3.04
C TRP A 414 -22.20 -1.77 -4.10
N HIS A 415 -21.72 -2.86 -4.72
CA HIS A 415 -22.47 -3.61 -5.72
C HIS A 415 -23.54 -4.51 -5.10
N LEU A 416 -23.30 -5.06 -3.90
CA LEU A 416 -24.29 -5.84 -3.17
C LEU A 416 -25.52 -4.99 -2.81
N ASP A 417 -25.30 -3.77 -2.30
CA ASP A 417 -26.38 -2.85 -1.93
C ASP A 417 -27.27 -2.47 -3.12
N ARG A 418 -26.69 -2.48 -4.33
CA ARG A 418 -27.38 -2.20 -5.60
C ARG A 418 -27.96 -3.45 -6.26
N ARG A 419 -27.83 -4.62 -5.62
CA ARG A 419 -28.25 -5.94 -6.14
C ARG A 419 -27.63 -6.28 -7.50
N GLU A 420 -26.45 -5.73 -7.79
CA GLU A 420 -25.83 -5.88 -9.10
C GLU A 420 -25.25 -7.28 -9.31
N PHE A 421 -24.78 -7.97 -8.26
CA PHE A 421 -24.27 -9.34 -8.39
C PHE A 421 -25.31 -10.28 -9.01
N SER A 422 -26.52 -10.33 -8.44
CA SER A 422 -27.61 -11.14 -8.97
C SER A 422 -28.05 -10.67 -10.36
N ALA A 423 -28.18 -9.35 -10.57
CA ALA A 423 -28.58 -8.79 -11.87
C ALA A 423 -27.57 -9.07 -12.99
N ARG A 424 -26.29 -9.21 -12.65
CA ARG A 424 -25.18 -9.50 -13.57
C ARG A 424 -24.88 -11.00 -13.70
N GLY A 425 -25.66 -11.87 -13.06
CA GLY A 425 -25.53 -13.33 -13.21
C GLY A 425 -24.50 -14.00 -12.31
N TYR A 426 -23.98 -13.31 -11.28
CA TYR A 426 -23.12 -13.92 -10.26
C TYR A 426 -23.94 -14.75 -9.27
N PHE A 427 -23.31 -15.80 -8.72
CA PHE A 427 -23.91 -16.71 -7.74
C PHE A 427 -25.27 -17.31 -8.21
N PRO A 428 -25.29 -17.96 -9.39
CA PRO A 428 -26.53 -18.46 -9.95
C PRO A 428 -27.22 -19.49 -9.07
N GLY A 429 -28.55 -19.36 -8.93
CA GLY A 429 -29.35 -20.26 -8.11
C GLY A 429 -29.25 -20.00 -6.59
N ILE A 430 -28.52 -18.97 -6.18
CA ILE A 430 -28.34 -18.58 -4.78
C ILE A 430 -29.00 -17.22 -4.56
N GLU A 431 -29.92 -17.14 -3.61
CA GLU A 431 -30.52 -15.87 -3.21
C GLU A 431 -29.54 -15.09 -2.33
N LEU A 432 -28.98 -14.01 -2.87
CA LEU A 432 -28.02 -13.18 -2.14
C LEU A 432 -28.73 -12.25 -1.15
N ARG A 433 -28.29 -12.29 0.10
CA ARG A 433 -28.73 -11.37 1.16
C ARG A 433 -27.96 -10.06 1.05
N THR A 434 -28.64 -8.94 1.24
CA THR A 434 -28.04 -7.59 1.25
C THR A 434 -27.40 -7.24 2.60
N GLU A 435 -27.10 -8.23 3.43
CA GLU A 435 -26.40 -8.01 4.68
C GLU A 435 -24.95 -7.63 4.42
N THR A 436 -24.36 -6.91 5.38
CA THR A 436 -22.97 -6.52 5.31
C THR A 436 -22.05 -7.74 5.10
N PRO A 437 -21.22 -7.78 4.04
CA PRO A 437 -20.35 -8.91 3.76
C PRO A 437 -19.34 -9.14 4.89
N ARG A 438 -18.96 -10.40 5.13
CA ARG A 438 -17.85 -10.72 6.03
C ARG A 438 -16.52 -10.40 5.35
N LEU A 439 -15.49 -10.11 6.15
CA LEU A 439 -14.13 -9.87 5.69
C LEU A 439 -13.16 -10.83 6.39
N LEU A 440 -12.65 -11.82 5.65
CA LEU A 440 -11.67 -12.79 6.13
C LEU A 440 -10.28 -12.40 5.63
N LEU A 441 -9.34 -12.22 6.55
CA LEU A 441 -7.93 -12.03 6.22
C LEU A 441 -7.19 -13.34 6.44
N VAL A 442 -6.64 -13.93 5.39
CA VAL A 442 -6.00 -15.24 5.45
C VAL A 442 -4.52 -15.10 5.11
N SER A 443 -3.68 -15.52 6.06
CA SER A 443 -2.22 -15.53 5.90
C SER A 443 -1.65 -16.70 6.68
N PRO A 444 -0.45 -17.20 6.34
CA PRO A 444 0.25 -18.12 7.22
C PRO A 444 0.35 -17.52 8.63
N ALA A 445 0.15 -18.34 9.65
CA ALA A 445 -0.03 -17.89 11.02
C ALA A 445 1.15 -17.04 11.55
N LEU A 446 2.36 -17.28 11.05
CA LEU A 446 3.58 -16.56 11.41
C LEU A 446 3.86 -15.33 10.52
N ASP A 447 3.10 -15.16 9.43
CA ASP A 447 3.29 -14.11 8.43
C ASP A 447 2.25 -12.98 8.56
N PHE A 448 1.49 -12.90 9.66
CA PHE A 448 0.73 -11.69 9.96
C PHE A 448 1.67 -10.58 10.45
N HIS A 449 1.49 -9.36 9.94
CA HIS A 449 2.19 -8.21 10.49
C HIS A 449 1.61 -7.85 11.87
N PRO A 450 2.42 -7.64 12.92
CA PRO A 450 1.91 -7.34 14.27
C PRO A 450 0.96 -6.14 14.32
N SER A 451 1.26 -5.09 13.55
CA SER A 451 0.42 -3.88 13.49
C SER A 451 -0.96 -4.07 12.87
N ASN A 452 -1.21 -5.18 12.17
CA ASN A 452 -2.51 -5.42 11.52
C ASN A 452 -3.62 -5.45 12.55
N GLU A 453 -3.36 -5.99 13.75
CA GLU A 453 -4.37 -5.99 14.82
C GLU A 453 -4.71 -4.57 15.27
N GLY A 454 -3.71 -3.72 15.49
CA GLY A 454 -3.91 -2.32 15.88
C GLY A 454 -4.72 -1.53 14.85
N VAL A 455 -4.43 -1.73 13.56
CA VAL A 455 -5.17 -1.07 12.46
C VAL A 455 -6.64 -1.52 12.41
N LEU A 456 -6.90 -2.83 12.55
CA LEU A 456 -8.26 -3.38 12.46
C LEU A 456 -9.20 -2.91 13.56
N ARG A 457 -8.67 -2.52 14.73
CA ARG A 457 -9.47 -1.96 15.84
C ARG A 457 -10.20 -0.68 15.45
N TYR A 458 -9.73 0.04 14.43
CA TYR A 458 -10.35 1.27 13.98
C TYR A 458 -11.46 1.08 12.95
N PHE A 459 -11.73 -0.14 12.47
CA PHE A 459 -12.80 -0.37 11.50
C PHE A 459 -14.17 -0.26 12.17
N LEU A 460 -15.19 0.11 11.40
CA LEU A 460 -16.58 0.11 11.88
C LEU A 460 -16.95 -1.29 12.43
N PRO A 461 -17.59 -1.40 13.60
CA PRO A 461 -18.04 -2.67 14.17
C PRO A 461 -19.02 -3.44 13.26
N ALA A 462 -19.69 -2.73 12.35
CA ALA A 462 -20.57 -3.32 11.35
C ALA A 462 -19.81 -4.16 10.30
N ILE A 463 -18.49 -3.96 10.16
CA ILE A 463 -17.61 -4.73 9.27
C ILE A 463 -17.15 -5.97 10.04
N PRO A 464 -17.67 -7.17 9.74
CA PRO A 464 -17.33 -8.38 10.47
C PRO A 464 -16.00 -8.91 9.95
N VAL A 465 -14.91 -8.49 10.60
CA VAL A 465 -13.55 -8.90 10.24
C VAL A 465 -13.09 -10.09 11.06
N GLU A 466 -12.42 -11.05 10.42
CA GLU A 466 -11.77 -12.17 11.06
C GLU A 466 -10.39 -12.41 10.43
N ARG A 467 -9.35 -12.57 11.26
CA ARG A 467 -8.04 -13.06 10.83
C ARG A 467 -7.98 -14.57 10.98
N ILE A 468 -7.59 -15.26 9.93
CA ILE A 468 -7.44 -16.71 9.89
C ILE A 468 -5.97 -17.03 9.60
N GLY A 469 -5.28 -17.57 10.60
CA GLY A 469 -3.90 -18.04 10.47
C GLY A 469 -3.86 -19.48 9.98
N VAL A 470 -3.23 -19.73 8.84
CA VAL A 470 -3.03 -21.09 8.30
C VAL A 470 -1.65 -21.65 8.66
N GLY A 471 -1.51 -22.98 8.68
CA GLY A 471 -0.25 -23.65 9.03
C GLY A 471 0.91 -23.29 8.09
N VAL A 472 2.15 -23.36 8.57
CA VAL A 472 3.36 -23.04 7.77
C VAL A 472 3.53 -23.93 6.53
N ASN A 473 2.97 -25.15 6.56
CA ASN A 473 2.95 -26.10 5.45
C ASN A 473 1.71 -25.94 4.54
N TRP A 474 1.10 -24.75 4.50
CA TRP A 474 -0.12 -24.47 3.75
C TRP A 474 -0.06 -24.85 2.27
N ARG A 475 1.13 -24.89 1.65
CA ARG A 475 1.32 -25.38 0.27
C ARG A 475 0.92 -26.84 0.08
N LYS A 476 1.06 -27.66 1.13
CA LYS A 476 0.70 -29.09 1.15
C LYS A 476 -0.73 -29.31 1.61
N GLU A 477 -1.11 -28.64 2.70
CA GLU A 477 -2.41 -28.83 3.35
C GLU A 477 -2.88 -27.53 3.99
N LEU A 478 -4.13 -27.15 3.68
CA LEU A 478 -4.76 -25.98 4.28
C LEU A 478 -5.30 -26.32 5.66
N LYS A 479 -4.54 -25.99 6.71
CA LYS A 479 -4.95 -26.18 8.11
C LYS A 479 -5.10 -24.84 8.81
N VAL A 480 -6.29 -24.57 9.34
CA VAL A 480 -6.54 -23.40 10.20
C VAL A 480 -5.91 -23.63 11.57
N MET A 481 -5.02 -22.71 11.98
CA MET A 481 -4.30 -22.74 13.25
C MET A 481 -4.96 -21.85 14.30
N PHE A 482 -5.46 -20.68 13.88
CA PHE A 482 -6.21 -19.79 14.74
C PHE A 482 -7.22 -18.98 13.93
N ARG A 483 -8.23 -18.48 14.66
CA ARG A 483 -9.18 -17.47 14.23
C ARG A 483 -9.19 -16.37 15.26
N SER A 484 -9.19 -15.11 14.84
CA SER A 484 -9.31 -13.98 15.77
C SER A 484 -10.08 -12.84 15.15
N THR A 485 -11.05 -12.31 15.88
CA THR A 485 -11.68 -11.03 15.56
C THR A 485 -10.85 -9.90 16.15
N PRO A 486 -10.87 -8.69 15.56
CA PRO A 486 -10.24 -7.53 16.17
C PRO A 486 -10.83 -7.31 17.57
N ALA A 487 -9.97 -7.00 18.55
CA ALA A 487 -10.45 -6.58 19.86
C ALA A 487 -11.27 -5.29 19.72
N CYS A 488 -12.38 -5.18 20.42
CA CYS A 488 -13.12 -3.91 20.45
C CYS A 488 -12.29 -2.91 21.28
N PRO A 489 -11.79 -1.81 20.70
CA PRO A 489 -11.09 -0.81 21.49
C PRO A 489 -12.07 -0.14 22.48
N PRO A 490 -11.60 0.33 23.65
CA PRO A 490 -12.44 1.13 24.52
C PRO A 490 -12.95 2.34 23.75
N LYS A 491 -14.27 2.59 23.82
CA LYS A 491 -14.86 3.77 23.21
C LYS A 491 -14.15 5.02 23.73
N PHE A 492 -13.96 6.00 22.86
CA PHE A 492 -13.36 7.25 23.27
C PHE A 492 -14.26 7.93 24.32
N THR A 493 -13.75 8.09 25.54
CA THR A 493 -14.50 8.63 26.69
C THR A 493 -14.34 10.15 26.85
N GLY A 494 -13.45 10.77 26.08
CA GLY A 494 -13.28 12.22 26.08
C GLY A 494 -14.37 12.94 25.28
N THR A 495 -14.57 14.23 25.55
CA THR A 495 -15.35 15.09 24.65
C THR A 495 -14.52 15.40 23.41
N PHE A 496 -15.05 15.05 22.24
CA PHE A 496 -14.49 15.44 20.96
C PHE A 496 -14.51 16.97 20.83
N GLU A 497 -13.36 17.64 20.95
CA GLU A 497 -13.25 19.05 20.59
C GLU A 497 -13.40 19.14 19.07
N LYS A 498 -14.42 19.87 18.59
CA LYS A 498 -14.49 20.19 17.16
C LYS A 498 -13.32 21.12 16.82
N PRO A 499 -12.52 20.83 15.79
CA PRO A 499 -11.58 21.81 15.25
C PRO A 499 -12.36 23.07 14.89
N SER A 500 -11.82 24.24 15.25
CA SER A 500 -12.44 25.53 14.95
C SER A 500 -12.74 25.62 13.46
N ARG A 501 -14.02 25.80 13.09
CA ARG A 501 -14.40 26.20 11.74
C ARG A 501 -13.88 27.62 11.55
N ARG A 502 -12.84 27.79 10.73
CA ARG A 502 -12.58 29.07 10.07
C ARG A 502 -12.99 28.92 8.63
#